data_AF-A0AB37YL99-F1
#
_entry.id   AF-A0AB37YL99-F1
#
_cell.length_a   1.000
_cell.length_b   1.000
_cell.length_c   1.000
_cell.angle_alpha   90.00
_cell.angle_beta   90.00
_cell.angle_gamma   90.00
#
_symmetry.space_group_name_H-M   'P 1'
#
loop_
_entity.id
_entity.type
_entity.pdbx_description
1 polymer ?
#
loop_
_entity_poly.entity_id
_entity_poly.type
_entity_poly.pdbx_seq_one_letter_code
_entity_poly.pdbx_strand_id
1 'polypeptide(L)'
;MIVTLFTYILLGLSLSIPAGAMTVQMTKQGMRNGFVHGWFVGIGGMTVDLSLIVLIYLGFSSVLTNPWVEAVMWLLGFGFWVFNVYWNRKY
;
A
#
# COMPACT_ATOMS: atom_id res chain seq x y z
N MET A 1 12.00 -18.13 22.81
CA MET A 1 12.00 -18.61 21.40
C MET A 1 10.60 -18.88 20.87
N ILE A 2 9.76 -19.67 21.55
CA ILE A 2 8.35 -19.88 21.12
C ILE A 2 7.48 -18.64 21.32
N VAL A 3 7.57 -17.97 22.48
CA VAL A 3 6.78 -16.75 22.76
C VAL A 3 7.08 -15.64 21.74
N THR A 4 8.35 -15.47 21.37
CA THR A 4 8.78 -14.49 20.35
C THR A 4 8.20 -14.77 18.96
N LEU A 5 8.05 -16.04 18.57
CA LEU A 5 7.40 -16.39 17.29
C LEU A 5 5.92 -15.98 17.29
N PHE A 6 5.20 -16.26 18.38
CA PHE A 6 3.81 -15.82 18.53
C PHE A 6 3.68 -14.30 18.52
N THR A 7 4.57 -13.57 19.20
CA THR A 7 4.58 -12.10 19.18
C THR A 7 4.75 -11.56 17.76
N TYR A 8 5.69 -12.09 16.98
CA TYR A 8 5.90 -11.63 15.59
C TYR A 8 4.74 -11.99 14.65
N ILE A 9 4.14 -13.18 14.81
CA ILE A 9 2.94 -13.57 14.05
C ILE A 9 1.78 -12.63 14.37
N LEU A 10 1.51 -12.38 15.66
CA LEU A 10 0.44 -11.48 16.09
C LEU A 10 0.67 -10.03 15.64
N LEU A 11 1.92 -9.56 15.64
CA LEU A 11 2.29 -8.25 15.11
C LEU A 11 2.02 -8.17 13.60
N GLY A 12 2.43 -9.18 12.83
CA GLY A 12 2.17 -9.23 11.38
C GLY A 12 0.68 -9.29 11.06
N LEU A 13 -0.10 -10.05 11.84
CA LEU A 13 -1.56 -10.09 11.73
C LEU A 13 -2.18 -8.72 12.06
N SER A 14 -1.76 -8.09 13.15
CA SER A 14 -2.24 -6.75 13.56
C SER A 14 -2.00 -5.69 12.47
N LEU A 15 -0.83 -5.70 11.84
CA LEU A 15 -0.46 -4.78 10.75
C LEU A 15 -1.25 -5.01 9.46
N SER A 16 -1.78 -6.22 9.22
CA SER A 16 -2.50 -6.59 7.98
C SER A 16 -4.03 -6.57 8.10
N ILE A 17 -4.57 -6.44 9.32
CA ILE A 17 -6.01 -6.25 9.58
C ILE A 17 -6.61 -4.97 8.94
N PRO A 18 -5.91 -3.82 8.81
CA PRO A 18 -6.53 -2.65 8.21
C PRO A 18 -6.84 -2.91 6.73
N ALA A 19 -8.12 -3.02 6.40
CA ALA A 19 -8.56 -3.15 5.02
C ALA A 19 -8.34 -1.82 4.26
N GLY A 20 -7.29 -1.78 3.45
CA GLY A 20 -6.93 -0.62 2.64
C GLY A 20 -7.58 -0.60 1.25
N ALA A 21 -7.29 0.45 0.49
CA ALA A 21 -7.75 0.62 -0.90
C ALA A 21 -7.34 -0.56 -1.81
N MET A 22 -6.15 -1.14 -1.57
CA MET A 22 -5.67 -2.33 -2.28
C MET A 22 -6.57 -3.53 -2.03
N THR A 23 -6.93 -3.82 -0.77
CA THR A 23 -7.83 -4.93 -0.41
C THR A 23 -9.22 -4.76 -1.03
N VAL A 24 -9.73 -3.53 -1.10
CA VAL A 24 -11.02 -3.24 -1.75
C VAL A 24 -10.96 -3.57 -3.25
N GLN A 25 -9.89 -3.16 -3.94
CA GLN A 25 -9.70 -3.47 -5.35
C GLN A 25 -9.50 -4.97 -5.59
N MET A 26 -8.74 -5.65 -4.73
CA MET A 26 -8.54 -7.10 -4.78
C MET A 26 -9.87 -7.85 -4.62
N THR A 27 -10.68 -7.49 -3.63
CA THR A 27 -12.01 -8.10 -3.41
C THR A 27 -12.94 -7.82 -4.58
N LYS A 28 -12.99 -6.57 -5.08
CA LYS A 28 -13.82 -6.21 -6.24
C LYS A 28 -13.43 -7.01 -7.48
N GLN A 29 -12.14 -7.13 -7.74
CA GLN A 29 -11.62 -7.88 -8.89
C GLN A 29 -11.82 -9.38 -8.71
N GLY A 30 -11.65 -9.90 -7.49
CA GLY A 30 -11.92 -11.29 -7.13
C GLY A 30 -13.38 -11.67 -7.32
N MET A 31 -14.30 -10.80 -6.91
CA MET A 31 -15.75 -11.00 -7.08
C MET A 31 -16.21 -10.87 -8.53
N ARG A 32 -15.64 -9.93 -9.31
CA ARG A 32 -16.12 -9.66 -10.68
C ARG A 32 -15.45 -10.54 -11.74
N ASN A 33 -14.14 -10.74 -11.64
CA ASN A 33 -13.33 -11.40 -12.66
C ASN A 33 -12.73 -12.73 -12.18
N GLY A 34 -13.10 -13.19 -10.98
CA GLY A 34 -12.63 -14.44 -10.38
C GLY A 34 -11.34 -14.28 -9.56
N PHE A 35 -11.07 -15.29 -8.73
CA PHE A 35 -9.99 -15.30 -7.73
C PHE A 35 -8.61 -14.98 -8.32
N VAL A 36 -8.29 -15.53 -9.49
CA VAL A 36 -6.99 -15.34 -10.16
C VAL A 36 -6.72 -13.85 -10.44
N HIS A 37 -7.72 -13.10 -10.87
CA HIS A 37 -7.55 -11.67 -11.13
C HIS A 37 -7.37 -10.86 -9.84
N GLY A 38 -8.05 -11.23 -8.75
CA GLY A 38 -7.80 -10.64 -7.44
C GLY A 38 -6.39 -10.92 -6.92
N TRP A 39 -5.87 -12.12 -7.20
CA TRP A 39 -4.52 -12.53 -6.83
C TRP A 39 -3.43 -11.77 -7.59
N PHE A 40 -3.61 -11.57 -8.91
CA PHE A 40 -2.68 -10.74 -9.71
C PHE A 40 -2.63 -9.28 -9.24
N VAL A 41 -3.77 -8.69 -8.84
CA VAL A 41 -3.79 -7.34 -8.24
C VAL A 41 -3.01 -7.31 -6.92
N GLY A 42 -3.11 -8.37 -6.11
CA GLY A 42 -2.33 -8.55 -4.90
C GLY A 42 -0.82 -8.58 -5.14
N ILE A 43 -0.39 -9.42 -6.08
CA ILE A 43 1.02 -9.53 -6.47
C ILE A 43 1.54 -8.20 -7.02
N GLY A 44 0.72 -7.49 -7.81
CA GLY A 44 1.08 -6.19 -8.35
C GLY A 44 1.41 -5.18 -7.24
N GLY A 45 0.56 -5.06 -6.22
CA GLY A 45 0.83 -4.16 -5.09
C GLY A 45 2.07 -4.56 -4.30
N MET A 46 2.23 -5.85 -3.98
CA MET A 46 3.43 -6.34 -3.28
C MET A 46 4.71 -6.11 -4.11
N THR A 47 4.64 -6.20 -5.44
CA THR A 47 5.79 -5.95 -6.33
C THR A 47 6.24 -4.49 -6.26
N VAL A 48 5.29 -3.55 -6.18
CA VAL A 48 5.58 -2.12 -6.01
C VAL A 48 6.29 -1.88 -4.67
N ASP A 49 5.78 -2.47 -3.58
CA ASP A 49 6.38 -2.34 -2.25
C ASP A 49 7.80 -2.90 -2.21
N LEU A 50 8.02 -4.10 -2.76
CA LEU A 50 9.36 -4.71 -2.82
C LEU A 50 10.31 -3.88 -3.68
N SER A 51 9.84 -3.34 -4.82
CA SER A 51 10.65 -2.49 -5.68
C SER A 51 11.09 -1.21 -4.96
N LEU A 52 10.18 -0.60 -4.19
CA LEU A 52 10.48 0.57 -3.36
C LEU A 52 11.51 0.27 -2.28
N ILE A 53 11.38 -0.86 -1.58
CA ILE A 53 12.36 -1.28 -0.55
C ILE A 53 13.75 -1.47 -1.19
N VAL A 54 13.82 -2.10 -2.37
CA VAL A 54 15.07 -2.27 -3.11
C VAL A 54 15.67 -0.92 -3.51
N LEU A 55 14.87 -0.01 -4.05
CA LEU A 55 15.31 1.35 -4.41
C LEU A 55 15.85 2.12 -3.20
N ILE A 56 15.14 2.06 -2.07
CA ILE A 56 15.57 2.71 -0.81
C ILE A 56 16.90 2.12 -0.33
N TYR A 57 17.07 0.79 -0.40
CA TYR A 57 18.30 0.11 -0.04
C TYR A 57 19.49 0.54 -0.92
N LEU A 58 19.26 0.82 -2.21
CA LEU A 58 20.27 1.35 -3.14
C LEU A 58 20.64 2.83 -2.90
N GLY A 59 20.08 3.48 -1.88
CA GLY A 59 20.41 4.86 -1.50
C GLY A 59 19.43 5.92 -2.00
N PHE A 60 18.33 5.52 -2.65
CA PHE A 60 17.27 6.42 -3.12
C PHE A 60 16.55 7.16 -1.97
N SER A 61 16.70 6.68 -0.73
CA SER A 61 16.21 7.33 0.49
C SER A 61 16.61 8.81 0.58
N SER A 62 17.86 9.13 0.21
CA SER A 62 18.40 10.50 0.25
C SER A 62 17.68 11.47 -0.70
N VAL A 63 17.10 10.96 -1.78
CA VAL A 63 16.32 11.75 -2.74
C VAL A 63 14.90 11.97 -2.20
N LEU A 64 14.28 10.95 -1.59
CA LEU A 64 12.94 11.07 -1.01
C LEU A 64 12.88 11.98 0.21
N THR A 65 13.94 11.99 1.03
CA THR A 65 14.04 12.81 2.25
C THR A 65 14.52 14.24 1.99
N ASN A 66 14.73 14.61 0.72
CA ASN A 66 14.98 16.00 0.38
C ASN A 66 13.73 16.84 0.67
N PRO A 67 13.81 17.94 1.45
CA PRO A 67 12.65 18.73 1.85
C PRO A 67 11.75 19.18 0.69
N TRP A 68 12.33 19.46 -0.49
CA TRP A 68 11.56 19.85 -1.68
C TRP A 68 10.78 18.68 -2.29
N VAL A 69 11.40 17.50 -2.36
CA VAL A 69 10.77 16.29 -2.91
C VAL A 69 9.66 15.82 -1.98
N GLU A 70 9.94 15.79 -0.68
CA GLU A 70 8.98 15.43 0.34
C GLU A 70 7.75 16.35 0.30
N ALA A 71 7.94 17.68 0.24
CA ALA A 71 6.83 18.63 0.17
C ALA A 71 5.95 18.40 -1.07
N VAL A 72 6.54 18.14 -2.24
CA VAL A 72 5.79 17.85 -3.48
C VAL A 72 5.02 16.54 -3.35
N MET A 73 5.63 15.48 -2.80
CA MET A 73 4.96 14.19 -2.59
C MET A 73 3.77 14.33 -1.63
N TRP A 74 3.91 15.12 -0.57
CA TRP A 74 2.82 15.40 0.37
C TRP A 74 1.67 16.15 -0.29
N LEU A 75 1.97 17.17 -1.11
CA LEU A 75 0.95 17.93 -1.85
C LEU A 75 0.21 17.04 -2.87
N LEU A 76 0.93 16.19 -3.60
CA LEU A 76 0.32 15.23 -4.53
C LEU A 76 -0.57 14.23 -3.80
N GLY A 77 -0.10 13.69 -2.67
CA GLY A 77 -0.87 12.77 -1.82
C GLY A 77 -2.14 13.41 -1.27
N PHE A 78 -2.04 14.61 -0.73
CA PHE A 78 -3.19 15.38 -0.25
C PHE A 78 -4.18 15.68 -1.38
N GLY A 79 -3.70 16.12 -2.54
CA GLY A 79 -4.54 16.39 -3.71
C GLY A 79 -5.30 15.15 -4.18
N PHE A 80 -4.64 13.99 -4.23
CA PHE A 80 -5.29 12.72 -4.57
C PHE A 80 -6.37 12.33 -3.55
N TRP A 81 -6.10 12.51 -2.25
CA TRP A 81 -7.07 12.24 -1.18
C TRP A 81 -8.31 13.12 -1.32
N VAL A 82 -8.13 14.43 -1.49
CA VAL A 82 -9.22 15.39 -1.68
C VAL A 82 -10.02 15.06 -2.94
N PHE A 83 -9.35 14.72 -4.04
CA PHE A 83 -10.01 14.30 -5.28
C PHE A 83 -10.88 13.07 -5.07
N ASN A 84 -10.36 12.03 -4.41
CA ASN A 84 -11.12 10.80 -4.15
C ASN A 84 -12.34 11.07 -3.26
N VAL A 85 -12.18 11.89 -2.22
CA VAL A 85 -13.28 12.31 -1.33
C VAL A 85 -14.35 13.10 -2.09
N TYR A 86 -13.96 14.03 -2.96
CA TYR A 86 -14.90 14.81 -3.76
C TYR A 86 -15.67 13.91 -4.74
N TRP A 87 -14.96 12.99 -5.41
CA TRP A 87 -15.56 12.07 -6.37
C TRP A 87 -16.55 11.10 -5.70
N ASN A 88 -16.17 10.53 -4.55
CA ASN A 88 -16.99 9.55 -3.82
C ASN A 88 -18.23 10.16 -3.13
N ARG A 89 -18.37 11.49 -3.05
CA ARG A 89 -19.60 12.14 -2.57
C ARG A 89 -20.63 12.39 -3.68
N LYS A 90 -20.24 12.29 -4.95
CA LYS A 90 -21.08 12.71 -6.09
C LYS A 90 -21.88 11.54 -6.70
N TYR A 91 -21.64 10.32 -6.22
CA TYR A 91 -22.28 9.06 -6.61
C TYR A 91 -22.39 8.14 -5.39
#